data_AF-A0A232M4B5-F1
#
_entry.id   AF-A0A232M4B5-F1
#
_cell.length_a   1.000
_cell.length_b   1.000
_cell.length_c   1.000
_cell.angle_alpha   90.00
_cell.angle_beta   90.00
_cell.angle_gamma   90.00
#
_symmetry.space_group_name_H-M   'P 1'
#
loop_
_entity.id
_entity.type
_entity.pdbx_description
1 polymer ?
#
loop_
_entity_poly.entity_id
_entity_poly.type
_entity_poly.pdbx_seq_one_letter_code
_entity_poly.pdbx_strand_id
1 'polypeptide(L)'
;MDYFKSNPVGSEVHTAELESKQTNRLYIRPHERKPHDPDVGFEEYVYYALYTRAEQDSHPSEPSFVDGFIAKVFPRRMQASTGAGECPPISSSNETMIEDYGVACAIVSDEEWLNASRAFRTATSGACFFLITTDILGPFGVGFSLGTMGWGPGIALYTVFGLTAGYSGYLIWKCFMGLDSYQFPLKNYGDIAFRIYGSHTRHIFNFLQSIQLMFSVGLIIISNGQALSQVSKFRLCYAVC
;
A
#
# COMPACT_ATOMS: atom_id res chain seq x y z
N MET A 1 -65.67 36.19 3.55
CA MET A 1 -64.94 35.15 4.29
C MET A 1 -65.07 33.89 3.45
N ASP A 2 -64.04 33.37 2.77
CA ASP A 2 -62.62 33.53 2.96
C ASP A 2 -61.82 33.26 1.68
N TYR A 3 -60.66 33.91 1.63
CA TYR A 3 -59.67 33.89 0.56
C TYR A 3 -58.97 32.53 0.47
N PHE A 4 -59.01 31.90 -0.70
CA PHE A 4 -58.14 30.76 -1.03
C PHE A 4 -56.75 31.30 -1.42
N LYS A 5 -55.85 31.40 -0.45
CA LYS A 5 -54.46 31.83 -0.64
C LYS A 5 -53.60 30.57 -0.87
N SER A 6 -53.38 30.21 -2.13
CA SER A 6 -52.40 29.17 -2.49
C SER A 6 -50.98 29.68 -2.20
N ASN A 7 -50.33 29.11 -1.19
CA ASN A 7 -48.92 29.38 -0.86
C ASN A 7 -48.01 28.78 -1.97
N PRO A 8 -47.20 29.59 -2.69
CA PRO A 8 -46.25 29.07 -3.67
C PRO A 8 -44.98 28.45 -3.05
N VAL A 9 -44.76 28.63 -1.74
CA VAL A 9 -43.53 28.25 -1.04
C VAL A 9 -43.33 26.73 -0.91
N GLY A 10 -44.39 25.93 -1.04
CA GLY A 10 -44.32 24.47 -0.85
C GLY A 10 -43.71 23.68 -2.03
N SER A 11 -43.78 24.20 -3.27
CA SER A 11 -43.25 23.48 -4.44
C SER A 11 -41.75 23.70 -4.65
N GLU A 12 -41.21 24.89 -4.34
CA GLU A 12 -39.77 25.14 -4.46
C GLU A 12 -38.95 24.36 -3.43
N VAL A 13 -39.44 24.22 -2.19
CA VAL A 13 -38.75 23.46 -1.14
C VAL A 13 -38.70 21.97 -1.47
N HIS A 14 -39.77 21.41 -2.04
CA HIS A 14 -39.80 20.02 -2.46
C HIS A 14 -38.92 19.75 -3.70
N THR A 15 -38.75 20.76 -4.56
CA THR A 15 -37.87 20.67 -5.74
C THR A 15 -36.41 20.80 -5.32
N ALA A 16 -36.08 21.67 -4.36
CA ALA A 16 -34.74 21.79 -3.77
C ALA A 16 -34.35 20.59 -2.89
N GLU A 17 -35.30 19.93 -2.22
CA GLU A 17 -35.05 18.68 -1.49
C GLU A 17 -34.82 17.49 -2.44
N LEU A 18 -35.50 17.47 -3.59
CA LEU A 18 -35.27 16.48 -4.64
C LEU A 18 -33.96 16.73 -5.39
N GLU A 19 -33.60 17.98 -5.62
CA GLU A 19 -32.31 18.35 -6.21
C GLU A 19 -31.18 18.00 -5.24
N SER A 20 -31.25 18.35 -3.96
CA SER A 20 -30.26 17.91 -2.96
C SER A 20 -30.20 16.38 -2.76
N LYS A 21 -31.31 15.64 -2.90
CA LYS A 21 -31.32 14.16 -2.95
C LYS A 21 -30.73 13.60 -4.26
N GLN A 22 -30.87 14.27 -5.40
CA GLN A 22 -30.24 13.88 -6.67
C GLN A 22 -28.76 14.24 -6.71
N THR A 23 -28.36 15.39 -6.17
CA THR A 23 -26.96 15.81 -6.02
C THR A 23 -26.23 14.91 -5.01
N ASN A 24 -26.94 14.40 -3.98
CA ASN A 24 -26.42 13.33 -3.10
C ASN A 24 -26.18 12.00 -3.83
N ARG A 25 -26.83 11.73 -4.97
CA ARG A 25 -26.54 10.52 -5.77
C ARG A 25 -25.24 10.62 -6.59
N LEU A 26 -24.64 11.81 -6.73
CA LEU A 26 -23.42 12.01 -7.50
C LEU A 26 -22.14 11.82 -6.66
N TYR A 27 -22.25 11.88 -5.33
CA TYR A 27 -21.14 11.64 -4.42
C TYR A 27 -21.29 10.26 -3.77
N ILE A 28 -20.64 9.26 -4.35
CA ILE A 28 -20.56 7.92 -3.74
C ILE A 28 -19.45 7.97 -2.68
N ARG A 29 -19.80 7.68 -1.43
CA ARG A 29 -18.84 7.64 -0.32
C ARG A 29 -17.77 6.59 -0.62
N PRO A 30 -16.49 6.84 -0.27
CA PRO A 30 -15.39 5.92 -0.54
C PRO A 30 -15.66 4.47 -0.12
N HIS A 31 -16.31 4.28 1.03
CA HIS A 31 -16.69 2.98 1.57
C HIS A 31 -17.76 2.22 0.80
N GLU A 32 -18.65 2.94 0.15
CA GLU A 32 -19.81 2.40 -0.56
C GLU A 32 -19.46 2.04 -2.00
N ARG A 33 -18.25 2.43 -2.46
CA ARG A 33 -17.74 2.10 -3.79
C ARG A 33 -17.36 0.63 -3.86
N LYS A 34 -17.78 -0.01 -4.95
CA LYS A 34 -17.33 -1.37 -5.28
C LYS A 34 -15.81 -1.32 -5.55
N PRO A 35 -15.01 -2.24 -4.98
CA PRO A 35 -13.56 -2.26 -5.21
C PRO A 35 -13.15 -2.37 -6.69
N HIS A 36 -13.97 -3.02 -7.52
CA HIS A 36 -13.70 -3.32 -8.93
C HIS A 36 -14.89 -2.96 -9.81
N ASP A 37 -15.21 -1.67 -9.88
CA ASP A 37 -16.30 -1.18 -10.71
C ASP A 37 -15.83 -0.94 -12.17
N PRO A 38 -16.39 -1.62 -13.19
CA PRO A 38 -16.05 -1.37 -14.59
C PRO A 38 -16.62 -0.04 -15.13
N ASP A 39 -17.56 0.58 -14.42
CA ASP A 39 -18.22 1.81 -14.87
C ASP A 39 -17.38 3.07 -14.56
N VAL A 40 -16.31 2.94 -13.77
CA VAL A 40 -15.40 4.03 -13.42
C VAL A 40 -14.36 4.22 -14.52
N GLY A 41 -14.33 5.42 -15.10
CA GLY A 41 -13.38 5.80 -16.13
C GLY A 41 -11.94 5.92 -15.62
N PHE A 42 -10.97 5.83 -16.54
CA PHE A 42 -9.54 6.01 -16.23
C PHE A 42 -9.26 7.42 -15.67
N GLU A 43 -9.94 8.42 -16.22
CA GLU A 43 -9.82 9.83 -15.86
C GLU A 43 -10.20 10.07 -14.40
N GLU A 44 -11.21 9.36 -13.90
CA GLU A 44 -11.64 9.44 -12.50
C GLU A 44 -10.53 8.94 -11.57
N TYR A 45 -9.88 7.82 -11.91
CA TYR A 45 -8.75 7.32 -11.12
C TYR A 45 -7.58 8.31 -11.08
N VAL A 46 -7.22 8.91 -12.21
CA VAL A 46 -6.13 9.88 -12.29
C VAL A 46 -6.48 11.16 -11.53
N TYR A 47 -7.72 11.64 -11.65
CA TYR A 47 -8.19 12.82 -10.92
C TYR A 47 -8.05 12.66 -9.41
N TYR A 48 -8.56 11.55 -8.86
CA TYR A 48 -8.46 11.30 -7.41
C TYR A 48 -7.01 11.03 -6.97
N ALA A 49 -6.18 10.41 -7.82
CA ALA A 49 -4.77 10.22 -7.52
C ALA A 49 -4.05 11.57 -7.37
N LEU A 50 -4.22 12.47 -8.34
CA LEU A 50 -3.65 13.82 -8.29
C LEU A 50 -4.16 14.63 -7.08
N TYR A 51 -5.46 14.53 -6.78
CA TYR A 51 -6.05 15.17 -5.61
C TYR A 51 -5.38 14.69 -4.31
N THR A 52 -5.24 13.37 -4.13
CA THR A 52 -4.55 12.78 -2.97
C THR A 52 -3.09 13.23 -2.87
N ARG A 53 -2.38 13.40 -4.00
CA ARG A 53 -0.99 13.90 -3.98
C ARG A 53 -0.90 15.37 -3.58
N ALA A 54 -1.79 16.21 -4.10
CA ALA A 54 -1.85 17.61 -3.71
C ALA A 54 -2.15 17.76 -2.20
N GLU A 55 -3.02 16.90 -1.65
CA GLU A 55 -3.27 16.84 -0.21
C GLU A 55 -2.02 16.39 0.57
N GLN A 56 -1.32 15.35 0.12
CA GLN A 56 -0.08 14.87 0.74
C GLN A 56 1.03 15.93 0.73
N ASP A 57 1.18 16.69 -0.35
CA ASP A 57 2.18 17.77 -0.46
C ASP A 57 1.87 18.94 0.50
N SER A 58 0.60 19.10 0.90
CA SER A 58 0.19 20.13 1.86
C SER A 58 0.48 19.77 3.33
N HIS A 59 0.63 18.47 3.62
CA HIS A 59 0.99 17.99 4.95
C HIS A 59 2.52 17.87 5.08
N PRO A 60 3.13 18.36 6.17
CA PRO A 60 4.56 18.19 6.38
C PRO A 60 4.88 16.69 6.46
N SER A 61 5.73 16.21 5.56
CA SER A 61 6.15 14.82 5.50
C SER A 61 6.83 14.40 6.80
N GLU A 62 6.39 13.28 7.38
CA GLU A 62 7.13 12.58 8.43
C GLU A 62 8.56 12.27 7.95
N PRO A 63 9.59 12.44 8.81
CA PRO A 63 10.98 12.30 8.38
C PRO A 63 11.23 10.90 7.82
N SER A 64 11.68 10.85 6.57
CA SER A 64 12.02 9.58 5.92
C SER A 64 13.15 8.88 6.68
N PHE A 65 13.21 7.55 6.61
CA PHE A 65 14.34 6.77 7.13
C PHE A 65 15.69 7.31 6.62
N VAL A 66 15.72 7.80 5.37
CA VAL A 66 16.91 8.38 4.76
C VAL A 66 17.28 9.71 5.41
N ASP A 67 16.29 10.56 5.76
CA ASP A 67 16.52 11.81 6.47
C ASP A 67 17.02 11.56 7.90
N GLY A 68 16.48 10.55 8.59
CA GLY A 68 16.97 10.13 9.90
C GLY A 68 18.38 9.54 9.87
N PHE A 69 18.75 8.84 8.78
CA PHE A 69 20.09 8.28 8.59
C PHE A 69 21.10 9.38 8.20
N ILE A 70 20.74 10.28 7.29
CA ILE A 70 21.56 11.44 6.89
C ILE A 70 21.76 12.39 8.06
N ALA A 71 20.73 12.66 8.87
CA ALA A 71 20.84 13.50 10.07
C ALA A 71 21.75 12.89 11.15
N LYS A 72 21.83 11.55 11.24
CA LYS A 72 22.76 10.85 12.15
C LYS A 72 24.19 10.78 11.61
N VAL A 73 24.38 10.73 10.29
CA VAL A 73 25.69 10.60 9.65
C VAL A 73 26.37 11.96 9.42
N PHE A 74 25.59 13.03 9.22
CA PHE A 74 26.09 14.41 9.13
C PHE A 74 25.47 15.29 10.21
N PRO A 75 26.00 15.29 11.45
CA PRO A 75 25.56 16.24 12.46
C PRO A 75 25.98 17.65 12.03
N ARG A 76 25.04 18.42 11.48
CA ARG A 76 25.23 19.86 11.29
C ARG A 76 25.35 20.47 12.69
N ARG A 77 26.55 20.91 13.05
CA ARG A 77 26.80 21.74 14.23
C ARG A 77 26.14 23.10 14.00
N MET A 78 24.84 23.20 14.26
CA MET A 78 24.11 24.47 14.24
C MET A 78 23.81 24.90 15.68
N GLN A 79 24.20 26.14 15.93
CA GLN A 79 24.21 26.88 17.18
C GLN A 79 22.82 26.92 17.83
N ALA A 80 22.80 26.84 19.16
CA ALA A 80 21.62 26.77 20.02
C ALA A 80 20.55 27.83 19.70
N SER A 81 19.28 27.39 19.65
CA SER A 81 18.08 28.18 19.94
C SER A 81 16.87 27.24 20.12
N THR A 82 16.52 27.01 21.39
CA THR A 82 15.15 27.01 21.94
C THR A 82 14.11 26.01 21.40
N GLY A 83 13.67 25.10 22.26
CA GLY A 83 12.32 24.51 22.19
C GLY A 83 12.26 23.00 22.39
N ALA A 84 12.47 22.54 23.62
CA ALA A 84 11.97 21.24 24.05
C ALA A 84 10.44 21.27 24.01
N GLY A 85 9.84 20.34 23.27
CA GLY A 85 8.40 20.07 23.26
C GLY A 85 8.20 18.57 23.45
N GLU A 86 8.17 18.14 24.71
CA GLU A 86 7.71 16.82 25.11
C GLU A 86 6.29 16.56 24.63
N CYS A 87 6.03 15.37 24.09
CA CYS A 87 4.67 14.87 23.93
C CYS A 87 3.98 14.89 25.31
N PRO A 88 2.78 15.45 25.45
CA PRO A 88 2.05 15.35 26.69
C PRO A 88 1.72 13.88 26.98
N PRO A 89 1.84 13.42 28.24
CA PRO A 89 1.36 12.10 28.61
C PRO A 89 -0.16 12.05 28.44
N ILE A 90 -0.63 10.96 27.83
CA ILE A 90 -2.04 10.58 27.74
C ILE A 90 -2.59 10.56 29.16
N SER A 91 -3.35 11.61 29.50
CA SER A 91 -4.06 11.67 30.77
C SER A 91 -5.28 10.78 30.69
N SER A 92 -5.12 9.58 31.24
CA SER A 92 -6.19 8.71 31.70
C SER A 92 -6.97 9.42 32.81
N SER A 93 -8.17 9.93 32.52
CA SER A 93 -9.12 10.29 33.58
C SER A 93 -10.49 10.63 33.03
N ASN A 94 -11.30 9.60 32.77
CA ASN A 94 -12.75 9.58 33.05
C ASN A 94 -13.35 8.22 32.66
N GLU A 95 -13.17 7.25 33.56
CA GLU A 95 -14.14 6.18 33.74
C GLU A 95 -15.47 6.80 34.20
N THR A 96 -16.48 6.72 33.34
CA THR A 96 -17.87 6.50 33.76
C THR A 96 -18.48 5.53 32.76
N MET A 97 -18.90 4.39 33.30
CA MET A 97 -19.45 3.23 32.62
C MET A 97 -20.71 3.59 31.82
N ILE A 98 -20.95 2.87 30.72
CA ILE A 98 -22.08 1.94 30.58
C ILE A 98 -21.81 1.07 29.34
N GLU A 99 -21.92 -0.25 29.56
CA GLU A 99 -21.92 -1.28 28.54
C GLU A 99 -22.98 -1.02 27.47
N ASP A 100 -22.58 -1.03 26.20
CA ASP A 100 -23.46 -1.40 25.09
C ASP A 100 -22.68 -2.26 24.09
N TYR A 101 -22.43 -3.51 24.49
CA TYR A 101 -22.08 -4.57 23.56
C TYR A 101 -23.38 -4.98 22.84
N GLY A 102 -23.75 -4.24 21.81
CA GLY A 102 -25.07 -4.39 21.20
C GLY A 102 -25.20 -3.80 19.79
N VAL A 103 -24.41 -4.29 18.82
CA VAL A 103 -24.77 -4.21 17.38
C VAL A 103 -25.23 -2.83 16.91
N ALA A 104 -24.50 -1.76 17.25
CA ALA A 104 -24.45 -0.62 16.35
C ALA A 104 -23.64 -1.10 15.14
N CYS A 105 -24.27 -1.27 13.98
CA CYS A 105 -23.53 -1.30 12.73
C CYS A 105 -22.65 -0.06 12.75
N ALA A 106 -21.33 -0.23 12.95
CA ALA A 106 -20.42 0.89 13.09
C ALA A 106 -20.50 1.71 11.79
N ILE A 107 -21.25 2.81 11.83
CA ILE A 107 -21.27 3.77 10.74
C ILE A 107 -19.91 4.46 10.83
N VAL A 108 -18.93 3.87 10.15
CA VAL A 108 -17.56 4.39 10.08
C VAL A 108 -17.63 5.77 9.46
N SER A 109 -17.11 6.77 10.17
CA SER A 109 -17.05 8.13 9.63
C SER A 109 -16.05 8.19 8.46
N ASP A 110 -16.29 9.07 7.48
CA ASP A 110 -15.38 9.24 6.35
C ASP A 110 -13.96 9.61 6.82
N GLU A 111 -13.84 10.35 7.93
CA GLU A 111 -12.56 10.71 8.54
C GLU A 111 -11.83 9.52 9.17
N GLU A 112 -12.56 8.61 9.84
CA GLU A 112 -12.01 7.39 10.45
C GLU A 112 -11.47 6.46 9.37
N TRP A 113 -12.15 6.39 8.23
CA TRP A 113 -11.71 5.57 7.11
C TRP A 113 -10.59 6.15 6.31
N LEU A 114 -10.56 7.47 6.10
CA LEU A 114 -9.40 8.12 5.53
C LEU A 114 -8.19 7.91 6.43
N ASN A 115 -8.36 7.98 7.75
CA ASN A 115 -7.31 7.66 8.71
C ASN A 115 -6.88 6.18 8.63
N ALA A 116 -7.83 5.25 8.60
CA ALA A 116 -7.54 3.81 8.46
C ALA A 116 -6.87 3.48 7.11
N SER A 117 -7.32 4.12 6.03
CA SER A 117 -6.76 3.97 4.68
C SER A 117 -5.35 4.55 4.56
N ARG A 118 -5.03 5.59 5.34
CA ARG A 118 -3.67 6.10 5.50
C ARG A 118 -2.80 5.12 6.27
N ALA A 119 -3.29 4.61 7.40
CA ALA A 119 -2.57 3.66 8.23
C ALA A 119 -2.22 2.35 7.49
N PHE A 120 -3.10 1.88 6.60
CA PHE A 120 -2.85 0.68 5.79
C PHE A 120 -1.69 0.84 4.78
N ARG A 121 -1.32 2.08 4.43
CA ARG A 121 -0.25 2.38 3.46
C ARG A 121 1.13 2.57 4.09
N THR A 122 1.23 2.45 5.41
CA THR A 122 2.50 2.61 6.12
C THR A 122 3.31 1.31 6.08
N ALA A 123 4.06 1.12 5.00
CA ALA A 123 5.07 0.07 4.92
C ALA A 123 6.44 0.62 5.35
N THR A 124 7.08 -0.02 6.32
CA THR A 124 8.45 0.35 6.72
C THR A 124 9.42 -0.03 5.60
N SER A 125 10.26 0.92 5.17
CA SER A 125 11.27 0.71 4.13
C SER A 125 12.18 -0.50 4.39
N GLY A 126 12.56 -0.72 5.66
CA GLY A 126 13.35 -1.89 6.09
C GLY A 126 12.63 -3.22 5.91
N ALA A 127 11.31 -3.28 6.14
CA ALA A 127 10.52 -4.48 5.92
C ALA A 127 10.41 -4.79 4.42
N CYS A 128 10.20 -3.77 3.58
CA CYS A 128 10.23 -3.93 2.12
C CYS A 128 11.59 -4.42 1.64
N PHE A 129 12.69 -3.86 2.13
CA PHE A 129 14.04 -4.30 1.79
C PHE A 129 14.28 -5.76 2.17
N PHE A 130 13.88 -6.16 3.38
CA PHE A 130 14.01 -7.53 3.83
C PHE A 130 13.23 -8.50 2.94
N LEU A 131 11.94 -8.23 2.68
CA LEU A 131 11.10 -9.08 1.86
C LEU A 131 11.63 -9.24 0.42
N ILE A 132 12.07 -8.14 -0.20
CA ILE A 132 12.68 -8.16 -1.55
C ILE A 132 13.98 -8.97 -1.54
N THR A 133 14.83 -8.77 -0.53
CA THR A 133 16.12 -9.45 -0.45
C THR A 133 15.94 -10.95 -0.22
N THR A 134 14.98 -11.35 0.62
CA THR A 134 14.69 -12.76 0.88
C THR A 134 13.97 -13.44 -0.27
N ASP A 135 13.20 -12.71 -1.08
CA ASP A 135 12.45 -13.27 -2.22
C ASP A 135 13.31 -13.36 -3.49
N ILE A 136 14.12 -12.34 -3.79
CA ILE A 136 14.87 -12.25 -5.05
C ILE A 136 16.35 -12.63 -4.90
N LEU A 137 17.01 -12.22 -3.81
CA LEU A 137 18.47 -12.26 -3.69
C LEU A 137 18.99 -13.45 -2.91
N GLY A 138 18.20 -14.54 -2.79
CA GLY A 138 18.58 -15.76 -2.08
C GLY A 138 20.09 -16.05 -2.20
N PRO A 139 20.86 -15.99 -1.10
CA PRO A 139 22.32 -15.81 -1.12
C PRO A 139 23.07 -16.97 -1.80
N PHE A 140 22.37 -18.08 -2.03
CA PHE A 140 22.91 -19.32 -2.59
C PHE A 140 23.00 -19.33 -4.11
N GLY A 141 22.30 -18.43 -4.82
CA GLY A 141 22.29 -18.43 -6.30
C GLY A 141 23.53 -17.79 -6.94
N VAL A 142 24.07 -16.74 -6.32
CA VAL A 142 25.14 -15.91 -6.90
C VAL A 142 26.49 -16.64 -6.97
N GLY A 143 26.84 -17.41 -5.94
CA GLY A 143 28.08 -18.19 -5.93
C GLY A 143 28.09 -19.29 -7.00
N PHE A 144 26.96 -19.98 -7.18
CA PHE A 144 26.83 -21.06 -8.16
C PHE A 144 26.90 -20.57 -9.61
N SER A 145 26.24 -19.45 -9.93
CA SER A 145 26.27 -18.87 -11.28
C SER A 145 27.64 -18.29 -11.63
N LEU A 146 28.32 -17.63 -10.70
CA LEU A 146 29.70 -17.16 -10.90
C LEU A 146 30.69 -18.33 -11.04
N GLY A 147 30.49 -19.43 -10.32
CA GLY A 147 31.32 -20.62 -10.42
C GLY A 147 31.13 -21.42 -11.72
N THR A 148 29.94 -21.40 -12.31
CA THR A 148 29.63 -22.15 -13.55
C THR A 148 29.89 -21.35 -14.82
N MET A 149 29.66 -20.03 -14.78
CA MET A 149 29.78 -19.16 -15.96
C MET A 149 31.09 -18.37 -15.97
N GLY A 150 31.74 -18.24 -14.81
CA GLY A 150 32.95 -17.43 -14.63
C GLY A 150 32.63 -15.96 -14.32
N TRP A 151 33.67 -15.22 -13.91
CA TRP A 151 33.55 -13.85 -13.42
C TRP A 151 32.97 -12.87 -14.45
N GLY A 152 33.43 -12.94 -15.71
CA GLY A 152 33.00 -12.02 -16.77
C GLY A 152 31.50 -12.11 -17.11
N PRO A 153 31.00 -13.26 -17.62
CA PRO A 153 29.60 -13.39 -18.00
C PRO A 153 28.66 -13.39 -16.79
N GLY A 154 29.09 -13.90 -15.63
CA GLY A 154 28.27 -13.83 -14.42
C GLY A 154 28.00 -12.40 -13.97
N ILE A 155 29.03 -11.54 -13.89
CA ILE A 155 28.86 -10.11 -13.55
C ILE A 155 28.02 -9.39 -14.62
N ALA A 156 28.26 -9.65 -15.89
CA ALA A 156 27.49 -9.04 -16.98
C ALA A 156 26.00 -9.39 -16.92
N LEU A 157 25.66 -10.67 -16.68
CA LEU A 157 24.26 -11.10 -16.57
C LEU A 157 23.57 -10.51 -15.33
N TYR A 158 24.24 -10.49 -14.17
CA TYR A 158 23.66 -9.89 -12.96
C TYR A 158 23.44 -8.39 -13.09
N THR A 159 24.35 -7.67 -13.74
CA THR A 159 24.20 -6.22 -13.95
C THR A 159 23.05 -5.91 -14.90
N VAL A 160 22.92 -6.63 -16.02
CA VAL A 160 21.80 -6.44 -16.96
C VAL A 160 20.45 -6.80 -16.33
N PHE A 161 20.36 -7.93 -15.62
CA PHE A 161 19.14 -8.31 -14.92
C PHE A 161 18.80 -7.38 -13.76
N GLY A 162 19.81 -6.91 -13.01
CA GLY A 162 19.61 -5.92 -11.95
C GLY A 162 19.09 -4.58 -12.49
N LEU A 163 19.65 -4.09 -13.60
CA LEU A 163 19.17 -2.87 -14.26
C LEU A 163 17.75 -3.04 -14.80
N THR A 164 17.46 -4.17 -15.44
CA THR A 164 16.12 -4.45 -15.98
C THR A 164 15.09 -4.57 -14.85
N ALA A 165 15.45 -5.22 -13.74
CA ALA A 165 14.61 -5.30 -12.55
C ALA A 165 14.35 -3.92 -11.95
N GLY A 166 15.37 -3.09 -11.79
CA GLY A 166 15.25 -1.71 -11.33
C GLY A 166 14.35 -0.86 -12.24
N TYR A 167 14.51 -0.99 -13.56
CA TYR A 167 13.66 -0.28 -14.53
C TYR A 167 12.19 -0.72 -14.44
N SER A 168 11.94 -2.03 -14.31
CA SER A 168 10.57 -2.54 -14.14
C SER A 168 9.92 -2.05 -12.84
N GLY A 169 10.68 -1.98 -11.74
CA GLY A 169 10.22 -1.39 -10.48
C GLY A 169 9.91 0.11 -10.60
N TYR A 170 10.74 0.87 -11.33
CA TYR A 170 10.48 2.28 -11.61
C TYR A 170 9.18 2.50 -12.38
N LEU A 171 8.89 1.67 -13.39
CA LEU A 171 7.63 1.73 -14.15
C LEU A 171 6.42 1.48 -13.25
N ILE A 172 6.48 0.45 -12.39
CA ILE A 172 5.41 0.16 -11.44
C ILE A 172 5.22 1.33 -10.47
N TRP A 173 6.30 1.91 -9.95
CA TRP A 173 6.22 3.07 -9.08
C TRP A 173 5.53 4.26 -9.75
N LYS A 174 5.85 4.54 -11.02
CA LYS A 174 5.18 5.60 -11.80
C LYS A 174 3.69 5.30 -11.99
N CYS A 175 3.32 4.06 -12.29
CA CYS A 175 1.91 3.65 -12.38
C CYS A 175 1.20 3.79 -11.04
N PHE A 176 1.83 3.39 -9.93
CA PHE A 176 1.27 3.50 -8.59
C PHE A 176 1.03 4.96 -8.19
N MET A 177 1.99 5.85 -8.44
CA MET A 177 1.86 7.27 -8.14
C MET A 177 0.71 7.94 -8.92
N GLY A 178 0.45 7.49 -10.15
CA GLY A 178 -0.60 8.06 -11.02
C GLY A 178 -2.00 7.45 -10.85
N LEU A 179 -2.12 6.31 -10.17
CA LEU A 179 -3.39 5.57 -10.06
C LEU A 179 -3.85 5.33 -8.61
N ASP A 180 -2.97 5.41 -7.60
CA ASP A 180 -3.37 5.25 -6.20
C ASP A 180 -4.05 6.52 -5.67
N SER A 181 -5.20 6.37 -5.00
CA SER A 181 -5.90 7.44 -4.29
C SER A 181 -6.58 6.90 -3.03
N TYR A 182 -6.98 7.78 -2.10
CA TYR A 182 -7.70 7.34 -0.90
C TYR A 182 -9.02 6.65 -1.25
N GLN A 183 -9.81 7.21 -2.18
CA GLN A 183 -11.07 6.63 -2.66
C GLN A 183 -10.88 5.29 -3.38
N PHE A 184 -9.81 5.12 -4.14
CA PHE A 184 -9.55 3.91 -4.93
C PHE A 184 -8.20 3.27 -4.58
N PRO A 185 -8.09 2.62 -3.42
CA PRO A 185 -6.83 2.04 -2.97
C PRO A 185 -6.34 0.92 -3.88
N LEU A 186 -5.10 1.03 -4.35
CA LEU A 186 -4.41 -0.08 -5.03
C LEU A 186 -3.89 -1.07 -3.98
N LYS A 187 -4.44 -2.28 -3.96
CA LYS A 187 -4.02 -3.32 -3.00
C LYS A 187 -3.13 -4.36 -3.66
N ASN A 188 -3.47 -4.79 -4.87
CA ASN A 188 -2.76 -5.84 -5.59
C ASN A 188 -2.21 -5.34 -6.93
N TYR A 189 -1.15 -5.98 -7.43
CA TYR A 189 -0.62 -5.73 -8.78
C TYR A 189 -1.69 -5.92 -9.87
N GLY A 190 -2.63 -6.84 -9.68
CA GLY A 190 -3.77 -7.03 -10.57
C GLY A 190 -4.71 -5.82 -10.65
N ASP A 191 -4.78 -4.97 -9.63
CA ASP A 191 -5.63 -3.77 -9.65
C ASP A 191 -5.05 -2.68 -10.57
N ILE A 192 -3.72 -2.61 -10.67
CA ILE A 192 -3.03 -1.74 -11.64
C ILE A 192 -3.36 -2.21 -13.06
N ALA A 193 -3.29 -3.52 -13.31
CA ALA A 193 -3.64 -4.10 -14.60
C ALA A 193 -5.12 -3.90 -14.96
N PHE A 194 -6.03 -3.98 -13.97
CA PHE A 194 -7.46 -3.73 -14.14
C PHE A 194 -7.72 -2.32 -14.66
N ARG A 195 -7.05 -1.31 -14.11
CA ARG A 195 -7.27 0.10 -14.46
C ARG A 195 -6.69 0.51 -15.81
N ILE A 196 -5.62 -0.15 -16.26
CA ILE A 196 -4.96 0.17 -17.54
C ILE A 196 -5.56 -0.63 -18.70
N TYR A 197 -5.87 -1.91 -18.49
CA TYR A 197 -6.24 -2.85 -19.56
C TYR A 197 -7.62 -3.51 -19.37
N GLY A 198 -8.33 -3.22 -18.28
CA GLY A 198 -9.66 -3.75 -17.99
C GLY A 198 -9.70 -5.10 -17.26
N SER A 199 -10.91 -5.65 -17.15
CA SER A 199 -11.24 -6.78 -16.25
C SER A 199 -10.47 -8.08 -16.52
N HIS A 200 -10.31 -8.46 -17.79
CA HIS A 200 -9.68 -9.74 -18.16
C HIS A 200 -8.21 -9.82 -17.72
N THR A 201 -7.50 -8.71 -17.82
CA THR A 201 -6.06 -8.62 -17.54
C THR A 201 -5.77 -8.83 -16.05
N ARG A 202 -6.70 -8.47 -15.16
CA ARG A 202 -6.60 -8.74 -13.71
C ARG A 202 -6.46 -10.22 -13.41
N HIS A 203 -7.30 -11.04 -14.04
CA HIS A 203 -7.29 -12.49 -13.81
C HIS A 203 -5.99 -13.12 -14.31
N ILE A 204 -5.46 -12.63 -15.43
CA ILE A 204 -4.18 -13.09 -15.99
C ILE A 204 -3.04 -12.76 -15.03
N PHE A 205 -2.94 -11.52 -14.56
CA PHE A 205 -1.87 -11.10 -13.65
C PHE A 205 -1.94 -11.83 -12.30
N ASN A 206 -3.15 -12.01 -11.73
CA ASN A 206 -3.31 -12.78 -10.50
C ASN A 206 -2.92 -14.25 -10.68
N PHE A 207 -3.22 -14.84 -11.84
CA PHE A 207 -2.81 -16.20 -12.17
C PHE A 207 -1.28 -16.33 -12.31
N LEU A 208 -0.64 -15.43 -13.07
CA LEU A 208 0.82 -15.40 -13.22
C LEU A 208 1.52 -15.18 -11.87
N GLN A 209 1.00 -14.28 -11.03
CA GLN A 209 1.51 -14.03 -9.68
C GLN A 209 1.41 -15.29 -8.79
N SER A 210 0.30 -16.03 -8.89
CA SER A 210 0.14 -17.28 -8.13
C SER A 210 1.14 -18.35 -8.55
N ILE A 211 1.42 -18.44 -9.86
CA ILE A 211 2.43 -19.35 -10.40
C ILE A 211 3.83 -18.95 -9.93
N GLN A 212 4.16 -17.66 -9.95
CA GLN A 212 5.44 -17.16 -9.44
C GLN A 212 5.65 -17.55 -7.97
N LEU A 213 4.64 -17.31 -7.11
CA LEU A 213 4.73 -17.66 -5.69
C LEU A 213 4.89 -19.17 -5.47
N MET A 214 4.17 -19.99 -6.25
CA MET A 214 4.30 -21.45 -6.19
C MET A 214 5.71 -21.93 -6.54
N PHE A 215 6.35 -21.35 -7.57
CA PHE A 215 7.72 -21.68 -7.93
C PHE A 215 8.74 -21.17 -6.91
N SER A 216 8.58 -19.94 -6.38
CA SER A 216 9.47 -19.41 -5.34
C SER A 216 9.47 -20.31 -4.09
N VAL A 217 8.29 -20.70 -3.60
CA VAL A 217 8.17 -21.60 -2.45
C VAL A 217 8.71 -23.00 -2.77
N GLY A 218 8.44 -23.52 -3.97
CA GLY A 218 8.98 -24.80 -4.43
C GLY A 218 10.52 -24.84 -4.43
N LEU A 219 11.18 -23.78 -4.93
CA LEU A 219 12.64 -23.67 -4.93
C LEU A 219 13.21 -23.63 -3.51
N ILE A 220 12.56 -22.92 -2.57
CA ILE A 220 12.98 -22.87 -1.17
C ILE A 220 12.87 -24.26 -0.51
N ILE A 221 11.79 -25.01 -0.77
CA ILE A 221 11.61 -26.36 -0.23
C ILE A 221 12.70 -27.30 -0.76
N ILE A 222 12.96 -27.27 -2.07
CA ILE A 222 14.00 -28.12 -2.69
C ILE A 222 15.39 -27.76 -2.14
N SER A 223 15.72 -26.47 -2.05
CA SER A 223 17.01 -25.99 -1.53
C SER A 223 17.24 -26.46 -0.09
N ASN A 224 16.24 -26.33 0.78
CA ASN A 224 16.33 -26.82 2.15
C ASN A 224 16.35 -28.36 2.23
N GLY A 225 15.62 -29.04 1.33
CA GLY A 225 15.64 -30.50 1.22
C GLY A 225 17.01 -31.05 0.82
N GLN A 226 17.72 -30.39 -0.09
CA GLN A 226 19.09 -30.75 -0.48
C GLN A 226 20.07 -30.56 0.68
N ALA A 227 19.98 -29.45 1.41
CA ALA A 227 20.80 -29.22 2.61
C ALA A 227 20.55 -30.31 3.67
N LEU A 228 19.29 -30.65 3.94
CA LEU A 228 18.93 -31.71 4.90
C LEU A 228 19.39 -33.11 4.43
N SER A 229 19.35 -33.37 3.12
CA SER A 229 19.84 -34.64 2.56
C SER A 229 21.37 -34.78 2.69
N GLN A 230 22.13 -33.69 2.59
CA GLN A 230 23.57 -33.70 2.85
C GLN A 230 23.87 -33.90 4.33
N VAL A 231 23.15 -33.21 5.22
CA VAL A 231 23.29 -33.37 6.69
C VAL A 231 22.94 -34.78 7.15
N SER A 232 21.92 -35.43 6.56
CA SER A 232 21.49 -36.78 6.95
C SER A 232 22.36 -37.91 6.39
N LYS A 233 23.10 -37.70 5.28
CA LYS A 233 24.04 -38.69 4.75
C LYS A 233 25.37 -38.72 5.49
N PHE A 234 25.81 -37.59 6.05
CA PHE A 234 26.82 -37.63 7.09
C PHE A 234 26.17 -38.21 8.35
N ARG A 235 26.60 -39.39 8.77
CA ARG A 235 26.22 -39.93 10.09
C ARG A 235 26.79 -39.01 11.15
N LEU A 236 26.10 -37.90 11.44
CA LEU A 236 26.33 -37.08 12.62
C LEU A 236 25.92 -37.93 13.81
N CYS A 237 26.87 -38.75 14.26
CA CYS A 237 26.94 -39.13 15.65
C CYS A 237 27.06 -37.82 16.44
N TYR A 238 26.06 -37.52 17.25
CA TYR A 238 26.18 -36.58 18.35
C TYR A 238 27.27 -37.12 19.30
N ALA A 239 28.53 -36.86 18.97
CA ALA A 239 29.70 -37.16 19.79
C ALA A 239 30.88 -36.35 19.23
N VAL A 240 31.06 -35.14 19.74
CA VAL A 240 32.19 -34.72 20.59
C VAL A 240 31.97 -33.24 20.95
N CYS A 241 32.26 -32.95 22.22
CA CYS A 241 32.07 -31.75 23.03
C CYS A 241 32.21 -30.38 22.37
#